data_AF-A0A1Y5YDL9-F1
#
_entry.id   AF-A0A1Y5YDL9-F1
#
_cell.length_a   1.000
_cell.length_b   1.000
_cell.length_c   1.000
_cell.angle_alpha   90.00
_cell.angle_beta   90.00
_cell.angle_gamma   90.00
#
_symmetry.space_group_name_H-M   'P 1'
#
loop_
_entity.id
_entity.type
_entity.pdbx_description
1 polymer ?
#
loop_
_entity_poly.entity_id
_entity_poly.type
_entity_poly.pdbx_seq_one_letter_code
_entity_poly.pdbx_strand_id
1 'polypeptide(L)'
;MAALATGERQFNELRAAINESGEWAGKQLTPRVLTDTLQRAQKDGLIDRHRETPSGRREDTGQFAAVVYRLTPMGRSLLQSLRPLADWAQRHHDKLPGVDAGA
;
A
#
# COMPACT_ATOMS: atom_id res chain seq x y z
N MET A 1 -0.43 -2.87 0.24
CA MET A 1 0.97 -3.25 -0.10
C MET A 1 1.13 -3.63 -1.58
N ALA A 2 0.13 -4.27 -2.20
CA ALA A 2 0.13 -4.50 -3.65
C ALA A 2 0.34 -3.22 -4.49
N ALA A 3 -0.23 -2.08 -4.07
CA ALA A 3 0.00 -0.80 -4.75
C ALA A 3 1.51 -0.42 -4.86
N LEU A 4 2.33 -0.77 -3.86
CA LEU A 4 3.78 -0.54 -3.88
C LEU A 4 4.56 -1.56 -4.71
N ALA A 5 3.93 -2.66 -5.14
CA ALA A 5 4.57 -3.59 -6.08
C ALA A 5 4.82 -2.93 -7.44
N THR A 6 4.03 -1.89 -7.78
CA THR A 6 4.15 -1.13 -9.04
C THR A 6 5.25 -0.08 -9.03
N GLY A 7 5.83 0.24 -7.87
CA GLY A 7 6.87 1.26 -7.73
C GLY A 7 6.75 2.10 -6.45
N GLU A 8 7.58 3.14 -6.38
CA GLU A 8 7.53 4.15 -5.33
C GLU A 8 6.24 4.97 -5.46
N ARG A 9 5.62 5.32 -4.33
CA ARG A 9 4.34 6.05 -4.31
C ARG A 9 4.27 7.03 -3.16
N GLN A 10 3.57 8.15 -3.36
CA GLN A 10 3.24 9.07 -2.28
C GLN A 10 2.06 8.56 -1.45
N PHE A 11 1.89 9.10 -0.23
CA PHE A 11 0.81 8.69 0.68
C PHE A 11 -0.59 8.80 0.04
N ASN A 12 -0.88 9.91 -0.62
CA ASN A 12 -2.20 10.15 -1.22
C ASN A 12 -2.47 9.19 -2.39
N GLU A 13 -1.46 8.90 -3.20
CA GLU A 13 -1.55 7.94 -4.31
C GLU A 13 -1.78 6.52 -3.79
N LEU A 14 -1.08 6.13 -2.71
CA LEU A 14 -1.31 4.83 -2.07
C LEU A 14 -2.72 4.70 -1.55
N ARG A 15 -3.24 5.74 -0.90
CA ARG A 15 -4.60 5.73 -0.37
C ARG A 15 -5.63 5.62 -1.50
N ALA A 16 -5.45 6.38 -2.57
CA ALA A 16 -6.32 6.35 -3.74
C ALA A 16 -6.32 4.95 -4.38
N ALA A 17 -5.14 4.40 -4.68
CA ALA A 17 -5.00 3.09 -5.31
C ALA A 17 -5.63 1.95 -4.48
N ILE A 18 -5.51 2.01 -3.14
CA ILE A 18 -6.14 1.01 -2.27
C ILE A 18 -7.67 1.17 -2.28
N ASN A 19 -8.19 2.40 -2.27
CA ASN A 19 -9.63 2.64 -2.31
C ASN A 19 -10.26 2.25 -3.65
N GLU A 20 -9.54 2.44 -4.76
CA GLU A 20 -9.97 2.02 -6.10
C GLU A 20 -10.03 0.51 -6.26
N SER A 21 -9.14 -0.24 -5.59
CA SER A 21 -9.12 -1.71 -5.67
C SER A 21 -10.37 -2.38 -5.09
N GLY A 22 -11.20 -1.65 -4.33
CA GLY A 22 -12.46 -2.16 -3.77
C GLY A 22 -12.32 -3.28 -2.73
N GLU A 23 -11.11 -3.81 -2.51
CA GLU A 23 -10.84 -4.97 -1.66
C GLU A 23 -11.08 -4.71 -0.17
N TRP A 24 -11.17 -3.45 0.27
CA TRP A 24 -11.41 -3.16 1.69
C TRP A 24 -12.91 -3.11 2.02
N ALA A 25 -13.52 -4.28 2.20
CA ALA A 25 -14.78 -4.50 2.94
C ALA A 25 -15.88 -3.42 2.73
N GLY A 26 -16.01 -2.91 1.49
CA GLY A 26 -16.96 -1.86 1.13
C GLY A 26 -16.75 -0.47 1.79
N LYS A 27 -15.59 -0.20 2.42
CA LYS A 27 -15.30 1.05 3.14
C LYS A 27 -14.01 1.72 2.66
N GLN A 28 -14.03 3.05 2.64
CA GLN A 28 -12.89 3.88 2.28
C GLN A 28 -11.78 3.81 3.34
N LEU A 29 -10.53 3.74 2.89
CA LEU A 29 -9.37 3.69 3.77
C LEU A 29 -9.15 5.00 4.50
N THR A 30 -9.25 4.96 5.82
CA THR A 30 -8.97 6.14 6.63
C THR A 30 -7.47 6.46 6.60
N PRO A 31 -7.09 7.74 6.56
CA PRO A 31 -5.69 8.12 6.60
C PRO A 31 -4.97 7.61 7.86
N ARG A 32 -5.65 7.51 9.00
CA ARG A 32 -5.07 6.96 10.23
C ARG A 32 -4.64 5.51 10.07
N VAL A 33 -5.53 4.65 9.56
CA VAL A 33 -5.21 3.22 9.37
C VAL A 33 -4.08 3.02 8.36
N LEU A 34 -4.04 3.83 7.30
CA LEU A 34 -2.94 3.79 6.35
C LEU A 34 -1.62 4.18 7.00
N THR A 35 -1.59 5.27 7.77
CA THR A 35 -0.40 5.71 8.49
C THR A 35 0.10 4.64 9.46
N ASP A 36 -0.78 4.08 10.29
CA ASP A 36 -0.42 3.05 11.26
C ASP A 36 0.14 1.79 10.56
N THR A 37 -0.43 1.43 9.40
CA THR A 37 0.01 0.28 8.61
C THR A 37 1.38 0.53 7.97
N LEU A 38 1.60 1.72 7.40
CA LEU A 38 2.91 2.08 6.84
C LEU A 38 3.98 2.17 7.92
N GLN A 39 3.66 2.71 9.10
CA GLN A 39 4.61 2.76 10.22
C GLN A 39 5.01 1.36 10.70
N ARG A 40 4.05 0.43 10.84
CA ARG A 40 4.35 -0.97 11.16
C ARG A 40 5.22 -1.62 10.08
N ALA A 41 4.81 -1.51 8.82
CA ALA A 41 5.57 -2.06 7.70
C ALA A 41 7.00 -1.49 7.62
N GLN A 42 7.19 -0.21 7.95
CA GLN A 42 8.51 0.42 7.99
C GLN A 42 9.33 -0.11 9.17
N LYS A 43 8.74 -0.21 10.36
CA LYS A 43 9.38 -0.76 11.55
C LYS A 43 9.82 -2.21 11.33
N ASP A 44 9.01 -2.98 10.60
CA ASP A 44 9.28 -4.37 10.28
C ASP A 44 10.24 -4.52 9.08
N GLY A 45 10.76 -3.42 8.50
CA GLY A 45 11.72 -3.44 7.40
C GLY A 45 11.13 -3.87 6.05
N LEU A 46 9.81 -3.82 5.89
CA LEU A 46 9.11 -4.17 4.65
C LEU A 46 9.04 -3.00 3.67
N ILE A 47 9.03 -1.77 4.18
CA ILE A 47 9.04 -0.56 3.36
C ILE A 47 10.10 0.44 3.84
N ASP A 48 10.63 1.19 2.89
CA ASP A 48 11.40 2.40 3.13
C ASP A 48 10.53 3.64 2.97
N ARG A 49 10.84 4.68 3.73
CA ARG A 49 10.23 6.01 3.64
C ARG A 49 11.32 7.04 3.37
N HIS A 50 11.23 7.73 2.26
CA HIS A 50 12.20 8.78 1.89
C HIS A 50 11.48 10.08 1.53
N ARG A 51 12.19 11.19 1.72
CA ARG A 51 11.77 12.48 1.18
C ARG A 51 12.37 12.59 -0.21
N GLU A 52 11.53 12.74 -1.23
CA GLU A 52 12.01 13.14 -2.54
C GLU A 52 12.66 14.51 -2.41
N THR A 53 13.98 14.56 -2.65
CA THR A 53 14.66 15.82 -2.84
C THR A 53 14.43 16.20 -4.30
N PRO A 54 13.79 17.32 -4.63
CA PRO A 54 13.53 17.66 -6.01
C PRO A 54 14.87 17.83 -6.74
N SER A 55 15.23 16.90 -7.62
CA SER A 55 16.52 16.90 -8.33
C SER A 55 16.59 17.91 -9.48
N GLY A 56 15.88 19.05 -9.38
CA GLY A 56 15.93 20.10 -10.42
C GLY A 56 14.69 20.99 -10.57
N ARG A 57 14.03 21.43 -9.49
CA ARG A 57 12.91 22.39 -9.60
C ARG A 57 13.14 23.61 -8.72
N ARG A 58 12.88 24.78 -9.31
CA ARG A 58 13.13 26.14 -8.80
C ARG A 58 12.79 26.31 -7.32
N GLU A 59 13.75 26.88 -6.58
CA GLU A 59 13.60 27.32 -5.18
C GLU A 59 12.49 28.37 -4.98
N ASP A 60 11.92 28.91 -6.06
CA ASP A 60 10.93 30.00 -6.04
C ASP A 60 9.48 29.56 -5.74
N THR A 61 9.17 28.26 -5.78
CA THR A 61 7.77 27.79 -5.69
C THR A 61 7.34 27.27 -4.32
N GLY A 62 8.20 27.30 -3.30
CA GLY A 62 7.85 26.87 -1.94
C GLY A 62 7.35 25.41 -1.84
N GLN A 63 7.70 24.56 -2.80
CA GLN A 63 7.16 23.21 -2.93
C GLN A 63 7.81 22.28 -1.88
N PHE A 64 7.05 21.91 -0.85
CA PHE A 64 7.52 21.00 0.19
C PHE A 64 7.92 19.65 -0.41
N ALA A 65 9.08 19.11 0.01
CA ALA A 65 9.56 17.80 -0.40
C ALA A 65 8.50 16.71 -0.18
N ALA A 66 8.12 16.00 -1.25
CA ALA A 66 7.15 14.93 -1.18
C ALA A 66 7.72 13.74 -0.42
N VAL A 67 6.89 13.05 0.36
CA VAL A 67 7.27 11.81 1.03
C VAL A 67 6.83 10.64 0.18
N VAL A 68 7.77 9.78 -0.18
CA VAL A 68 7.55 8.55 -0.95
C VAL A 68 7.83 7.31 -0.11
N TYR A 69 7.08 6.27 -0.42
CA TYR A 69 7.22 4.95 0.18
C TYR A 69 7.59 3.93 -0.89
N ARG A 70 8.42 2.97 -0.53
CA ARG A 70 8.89 1.91 -1.43
C ARG A 70 9.01 0.59 -0.70
N LEU A 71 8.77 -0.53 -1.37
CA LEU A 71 9.14 -1.84 -0.82
C LEU A 71 10.66 -1.99 -0.69
N THR A 72 11.10 -2.55 0.42
CA THR A 72 12.46 -3.08 0.55
C THR A 72 12.59 -4.38 -0.27
N PRO A 73 13.81 -4.91 -0.48
CA PRO A 73 13.99 -6.26 -1.02
C PRO A 73 13.23 -7.32 -0.21
N MET A 74 13.20 -7.20 1.12
CA MET A 74 12.45 -8.10 2.00
C MET A 74 10.94 -7.97 1.78
N GLY A 75 10.42 -6.74 1.68
CA GLY A 75 9.01 -6.50 1.38
C GLY A 75 8.58 -7.09 0.03
N ARG A 76 9.44 -6.97 -1.00
CA ARG A 76 9.21 -7.61 -2.30
C ARG A 76 9.19 -9.13 -2.20
N SER A 77 10.15 -9.73 -1.49
CA SER A 77 10.19 -11.18 -1.26
C SER A 77 8.94 -11.68 -0.56
N LEU A 78 8.43 -10.96 0.46
CA LEU A 78 7.20 -11.33 1.15
C LEU A 78 6.00 -11.34 0.19
N LEU A 79 5.84 -10.29 -0.63
CA LEU A 79 4.74 -10.25 -1.60
C LEU A 79 4.82 -11.40 -2.61
N GLN A 80 6.02 -11.76 -3.05
CA GLN A 80 6.22 -12.92 -3.93
C GLN A 80 5.79 -14.23 -3.24
N SER A 81 6.15 -14.42 -1.97
CA SER A 81 5.75 -15.60 -1.19
C SER A 81 4.24 -15.67 -0.93
N LEU A 82 3.57 -14.52 -0.85
CA LEU A 82 2.11 -14.44 -0.67
C LEU A 82 1.33 -14.66 -1.97
N ARG A 83 1.95 -14.51 -3.13
CA ARG A 83 1.27 -14.61 -4.43
C ARG A 83 0.53 -15.94 -4.64
N PRO A 84 1.11 -17.13 -4.37
CA PRO A 84 0.39 -18.39 -4.52
C PRO A 84 -0.84 -18.50 -3.63
N LEU A 85 -0.79 -17.89 -2.43
CA LEU A 85 -1.92 -17.85 -1.51
C LEU A 85 -3.04 -16.94 -2.04
N ALA A 86 -2.68 -15.76 -2.57
CA ALA A 86 -3.64 -14.88 -3.23
C ALA A 86 -4.28 -15.57 -4.45
N ASP A 87 -3.48 -16.23 -5.28
CA ASP A 87 -3.96 -16.98 -6.45
C ASP A 87 -4.88 -18.14 -6.04
N TRP A 88 -4.60 -18.81 -4.92
CA TRP A 88 -5.47 -19.84 -4.37
C TRP A 88 -6.80 -19.25 -3.90
N ALA A 89 -6.77 -18.16 -3.14
CA ALA A 89 -7.95 -17.50 -2.59
C ALA A 89 -8.88 -17.00 -3.71
N GLN A 90 -8.33 -16.38 -4.76
CA GLN A 90 -9.10 -15.93 -5.92
C GLN A 90 -9.79 -17.10 -6.63
N ARG A 91 -9.12 -18.25 -6.77
CA ARG A 91 -9.69 -19.46 -7.40
C ARG A 91 -10.77 -20.17 -6.58
N HIS A 92 -10.88 -19.88 -5.29
CA HIS A 92 -11.80 -20.55 -4.38
C HIS A 92 -12.78 -19.57 -3.70
N HIS A 93 -12.82 -18.32 -4.15
CA HIS A 93 -13.65 -17.28 -3.53
C HIS A 93 -15.14 -17.64 -3.54
N ASP A 94 -15.58 -18.36 -4.56
CA ASP A 94 -16.93 -18.89 -4.77
C ASP A 94 -17.32 -20.00 -3.78
N LYS A 95 -16.32 -20.66 -3.19
CA LYS A 95 -16.49 -21.75 -2.21
C LYS A 95 -16.42 -21.27 -0.77
N LEU A 96 -15.99 -20.04 -0.55
CA LEU A 96 -16.03 -19.43 0.76
C LEU A 96 -17.49 -19.11 1.08
N PRO A 97 -18.00 -19.46 2.27
CA PRO A 97 -19.32 -18.99 2.68
C PRO A 97 -19.31 -17.47 2.54
N GLY A 98 -20.38 -16.92 1.93
CA GLY A 98 -20.58 -15.48 1.92
C GLY A 98 -20.38 -15.00 3.35
N VAL A 99 -19.59 -13.93 3.54
CA VAL A 99 -19.56 -13.25 4.83
C VAL A 99 -20.97 -12.72 5.02
N ASP A 100 -21.81 -13.51 5.67
CA ASP A 100 -23.10 -13.09 6.17
C ASP A 100 -22.78 -11.98 7.17
N ALA A 101 -22.87 -10.74 6.70
CA ALA A 101 -22.92 -9.57 7.54
C ALA A 101 -24.27 -9.59 8.27
N GLY A 102 -24.37 -10.42 9.29
CA GLY A 102 -25.60 -10.66 10.05
C GLY A 102 -25.31 -11.13 11.47
N ALA A 103 -24.99 -10.18 12.36
CA ALA A 103 -25.48 -10.07 13.75
C ALA A 103 -24.86 -8.81 14.40
#